data_AF-A0A832AGV0-F1
#
_entry.id   AF-A0A832AGV0-F1
#
_cell.length_a   1.000
_cell.length_b   1.000
_cell.length_c   1.000
_cell.angle_alpha   90.00
_cell.angle_beta   90.00
_cell.angle_gamma   90.00
#
_symmetry.space_group_name_H-M   'P 1'
#
loop_
_entity.id
_entity.type
_entity.pdbx_description
1 polymer ?
#
loop_
_entity_poly.entity_id
_entity_poly.type
_entity_poly.pdbx_seq_one_letter_code
_entity_poly.pdbx_strand_id
1 'polypeptide(L)'
;MAKKVPESVLDTLDRLIQDDTVPRSVRRVASEIKEKLLSSKKVSVEAASAITVLEDISTDPNLPMHVRTMIWNLASQLERISVE
;
A
#
# COMPACT_ATOMS: atom_id res chain seq x y z
N MET A 1 -8.37 -21.97 -1.69
CA MET A 1 -9.18 -20.74 -1.84
C MET A 1 -8.28 -19.66 -2.40
N ALA A 2 -8.71 -18.90 -3.41
CA ALA A 2 -7.94 -17.75 -3.88
C ALA A 2 -7.86 -16.74 -2.72
N LYS A 3 -6.64 -16.38 -2.29
CA LYS A 3 -6.46 -15.36 -1.25
C LYS A 3 -7.00 -14.04 -1.79
N LYS A 4 -7.99 -13.49 -1.10
CA LYS A 4 -8.62 -12.23 -1.44
C LYS A 4 -7.92 -11.13 -0.65
N VAL A 5 -7.69 -9.99 -1.30
CA VAL A 5 -7.14 -8.80 -0.63
C VAL A 5 -8.14 -8.35 0.44
N PRO A 6 -7.73 -8.13 1.70
CA PRO A 6 -8.59 -7.59 2.74
C PRO A 6 -9.12 -6.20 2.36
N GLU A 7 -10.39 -5.93 2.67
CA GLU A 7 -11.02 -4.63 2.39
C GLU A 7 -10.29 -3.49 3.11
N SER A 8 -9.76 -3.73 4.31
CA SER A 8 -9.00 -2.72 5.06
C SER A 8 -7.76 -2.21 4.33
N VAL A 9 -7.11 -3.07 3.53
CA VAL A 9 -5.97 -2.68 2.68
C VAL A 9 -6.44 -1.80 1.54
N LEU A 10 -7.53 -2.18 0.88
CA LEU A 10 -8.11 -1.40 -0.22
C LEU A 10 -8.58 -0.03 0.27
N ASP A 11 -9.21 0.04 1.43
CA ASP A 11 -9.66 1.28 2.05
C ASP A 11 -8.49 2.20 2.40
N THR A 12 -7.40 1.65 2.93
CA THR A 12 -6.20 2.43 3.27
C THR A 12 -5.54 2.98 1.99
N LEU A 13 -5.47 2.18 0.93
CA LEU A 13 -4.98 2.61 -0.38
C LEU A 13 -5.87 3.70 -0.97
N ASP A 14 -7.19 3.56 -0.92
CA ASP A 14 -8.12 4.58 -1.42
C ASP A 14 -8.01 5.91 -0.67
N ARG A 15 -7.83 5.87 0.65
CA ARG A 15 -7.57 7.08 1.44
C ARG A 15 -6.30 7.78 0.98
N LEU A 16 -5.20 7.05 0.73
CA LEU A 16 -3.98 7.63 0.17
C LEU A 16 -4.19 8.24 -1.22
N ILE A 17 -4.97 7.58 -2.07
CA ILE A 17 -5.22 8.00 -3.46
C ILE A 17 -6.14 9.22 -3.53
N GLN A 18 -7.10 9.36 -2.62
CA GLN A 18 -8.10 10.42 -2.64
C GLN A 18 -7.69 11.65 -1.80
N ASP A 19 -6.68 11.52 -0.93
CA ASP A 19 -6.21 12.63 -0.11
C ASP A 19 -5.35 13.60 -0.93
N ASP A 20 -5.91 14.78 -1.21
CA ASP A 20 -5.24 15.84 -1.96
C ASP A 20 -3.97 16.38 -1.26
N THR A 21 -3.83 16.16 0.05
CA THR A 21 -2.64 16.54 0.84
C THR A 21 -1.47 15.56 0.68
N VAL A 22 -1.69 14.38 0.11
CA VAL A 22 -0.65 13.37 -0.17
C VAL A 22 0.11 13.76 -1.44
N PRO A 23 1.46 13.67 -1.49
CA PRO A 23 2.20 13.95 -2.73
C PRO A 23 1.75 13.07 -3.91
N ARG A 24 1.66 13.66 -5.11
CA ARG A 24 1.16 12.97 -6.32
C ARG A 24 1.92 11.67 -6.65
N SER A 25 3.22 11.62 -6.35
CA SER A 25 4.06 10.42 -6.49
C SER A 25 3.54 9.27 -5.63
N VAL A 26 3.24 9.53 -4.37
CA VAL A 26 2.72 8.55 -3.41
C VAL A 26 1.34 8.06 -3.81
N ARG A 27 0.45 8.98 -4.21
CA ARG A 27 -0.89 8.63 -4.73
C ARG A 27 -0.80 7.70 -5.94
N ARG A 28 0.10 8.00 -6.87
CA ARG A 28 0.33 7.17 -8.05
C ARG A 28 0.77 5.76 -7.63
N VAL A 29 1.75 5.66 -6.73
CA VAL A 29 2.24 4.35 -6.29
C VAL A 29 1.16 3.56 -5.53
N ALA A 30 0.36 4.21 -4.69
CA ALA A 30 -0.78 3.58 -4.04
C ALA A 30 -1.78 3.01 -5.06
N SER A 31 -2.09 3.75 -6.14
CA SER A 31 -2.93 3.24 -7.23
C SER A 31 -2.32 2.01 -7.93
N GLU A 32 -1.02 2.04 -8.23
CA GLU A 32 -0.32 0.93 -8.87
C GLU A 32 -0.31 -0.32 -7.96
N ILE A 33 -0.09 -0.16 -6.65
CA ILE A 33 -0.18 -1.24 -5.66
C ILE A 33 -1.59 -1.83 -5.63
N LYS A 34 -2.62 -0.97 -5.58
CA LYS A 34 -4.03 -1.42 -5.56
C LYS A 34 -4.37 -2.24 -6.81
N GLU A 35 -3.95 -1.79 -7.98
CA GLU A 35 -4.18 -2.50 -9.25
C GLU A 35 -3.49 -3.87 -9.28
N LYS A 36 -2.23 -3.96 -8.85
CA LYS A 36 -1.48 -5.22 -8.77
C LYS A 36 -2.13 -6.22 -7.83
N LEU A 37 -2.54 -5.76 -6.65
CA LEU A 37 -3.20 -6.60 -5.64
C LEU A 37 -4.53 -7.17 -6.14
N LEU A 38 -5.30 -6.40 -6.93
CA LEU A 38 -6.60 -6.82 -7.45
C LEU A 38 -6.51 -7.71 -8.71
N SER A 39 -5.46 -7.55 -9.52
CA SER A 39 -5.29 -8.28 -10.79
C SER A 39 -4.43 -9.53 -10.67
N SER A 40 -3.57 -9.62 -9.66
CA SER A 40 -2.61 -10.73 -9.52
C SER A 40 -3.24 -11.98 -8.92
N LYS A 41 -2.85 -13.14 -9.47
CA LYS A 41 -3.16 -14.46 -8.90
C LYS A 41 -2.28 -14.81 -7.69
N LYS A 42 -1.18 -14.08 -7.49
CA LYS A 42 -0.19 -14.31 -6.42
C LYS A 42 -0.16 -13.12 -5.46
N VAL A 43 -1.28 -12.89 -4.77
CA VAL A 43 -1.47 -11.73 -3.88
C VAL A 43 -0.37 -11.59 -2.82
N SER A 44 0.14 -12.70 -2.26
CA SER A 44 1.23 -12.65 -1.27
C SER A 44 2.53 -12.08 -1.83
N VAL A 45 2.85 -12.38 -3.09
CA VAL A 45 4.05 -11.85 -3.78
C VAL A 45 3.87 -10.36 -4.05
N GLU A 46 2.69 -9.94 -4.51
CA GLU A 46 2.40 -8.51 -4.70
C GLU A 46 2.41 -7.74 -3.38
N ALA A 47 1.91 -8.34 -2.30
CA ALA A 47 1.94 -7.74 -0.97
C ALA A 47 3.38 -7.55 -0.48
N ALA A 48 4.25 -8.56 -0.65
CA ALA A 48 5.67 -8.43 -0.35
C ALA A 48 6.34 -7.31 -1.16
N SER A 49 6.07 -7.25 -2.47
CA SER A 49 6.60 -6.18 -3.32
C SER A 49 6.07 -4.81 -2.92
N ALA A 50 4.81 -4.69 -2.52
CA ALA A 50 4.20 -3.45 -2.08
C ALA A 50 4.83 -2.93 -0.78
N ILE A 51 5.15 -3.80 0.18
CA ILE A 51 5.83 -3.43 1.42
C ILE A 51 7.17 -2.75 1.11
N THR A 52 8.02 -3.38 0.29
CA THR A 52 9.33 -2.80 -0.06
C THR A 52 9.19 -1.42 -0.71
N VAL A 53 8.25 -1.27 -1.65
CA VAL A 53 8.00 0.02 -2.31
C VAL A 53 7.50 1.09 -1.32
N LEU A 54 6.64 0.71 -0.38
CA LEU A 54 6.11 1.61 0.64
C LEU A 54 7.19 2.04 1.64
N GLU A 55 8.06 1.12 2.04
CA GLU A 55 9.21 1.40 2.90
C GLU A 55 10.16 2.39 2.23
N ASP A 56 10.50 2.18 0.95
CA ASP A 56 11.34 3.10 0.18
C ASP A 56 10.75 4.51 0.16
N ILE A 57 9.44 4.65 -0.11
CA ILE A 57 8.74 5.95 -0.10
C ILE A 57 8.73 6.57 1.29
N SER A 58 8.61 5.76 2.34
CA SER A 58 8.60 6.24 3.72
C SER A 58 9.93 6.88 4.15
N THR A 59 11.01 6.71 3.37
CA THR A 59 12.31 7.36 3.62
C THR A 59 12.39 8.80 3.10
N ASP A 60 11.47 9.24 2.23
CA ASP A 60 11.50 10.59 1.67
C ASP A 60 11.33 11.63 2.79
N PRO A 61 12.29 12.55 3.05
CA PRO A 61 12.19 13.53 4.12
C PRO A 61 11.04 14.54 3.94
N ASN A 62 10.55 14.73 2.72
CA ASN A 62 9.45 15.65 2.42
C ASN A 62 8.06 15.03 2.64
N LEU A 63 8.00 13.74 2.98
CA LEU A 63 6.73 13.06 3.19
C LEU A 63 6.04 13.57 4.47
N PRO A 64 4.78 14.03 4.40
CA PRO A 64 4.04 14.50 5.57
C PRO A 64 3.87 13.38 6.62
N MET A 65 3.82 13.76 7.90
CA MET A 65 3.79 12.81 9.00
C MET A 65 2.56 11.89 8.96
N HIS A 66 1.37 12.42 8.67
CA HIS A 66 0.16 11.60 8.58
C HIS A 66 0.25 10.56 7.46
N VAL A 67 0.93 10.89 6.35
CA VAL A 67 1.17 9.97 5.23
C VAL A 67 2.12 8.85 5.64
N ARG A 68 3.19 9.15 6.39
CA ARG A 68 4.07 8.12 6.97
C ARG A 68 3.29 7.13 7.85
N THR A 69 2.40 7.64 8.70
CA THR A 69 1.57 6.78 9.56
C THR A 69 0.63 5.91 8.74
N MET A 70 0.02 6.44 7.68
CA MET A 70 -0.82 5.65 6.76
C MET A 70 -0.02 4.58 6.04
N ILE A 71 1.18 4.91 5.55
CA ILE A 71 2.09 3.96 4.90
C ILE A 71 2.49 2.85 5.87
N TRP A 72 2.89 3.19 7.10
CA TRP A 72 3.25 2.20 8.12
C TRP A 72 2.08 1.24 8.44
N ASN A 73 0.88 1.79 8.63
CA ASN A 73 -0.32 0.99 8.85
C ASN A 73 -0.65 0.08 7.65
N LEU A 74 -0.44 0.56 6.42
CA LEU A 74 -0.64 -0.22 5.21
C LEU A 74 0.39 -1.35 5.10
N ALA A 75 1.67 -1.07 5.34
CA ALA A 75 2.73 -2.06 5.34
C ALA A 75 2.46 -3.19 6.34
N SER A 76 2.06 -2.86 7.57
CA SER A 76 1.71 -3.87 8.60
C SER A 76 0.53 -4.76 8.19
N GLN A 77 -0.46 -4.22 7.46
CA GLN A 77 -1.55 -5.02 6.92
C GLN A 77 -1.10 -5.93 5.77
N LEU A 78 -0.23 -5.43 4.89
CA LEU A 78 0.34 -6.19 3.78
C LEU A 78 1.27 -7.31 4.27
N GLU A 79 2.02 -7.10 5.35
CA GLU A 79 2.88 -8.13 5.97
C GLU A 79 2.07 -9.36 6.37
N ARG A 80 0.86 -9.17 6.91
CA ARG A 80 -0.02 -10.29 7.26
C ARG A 80 -0.41 -11.11 6.04
N ILE A 81 -0.60 -10.47 4.89
CA ILE A 81 -0.96 -11.12 3.63
C ILE A 81 0.23 -11.83 2.97
N SER A 82 1.44 -11.27 3.12
CA SER A 82 2.65 -11.84 2.52
C SER A 82 3.18 -13.05 3.29
N VAL A 83 2.97 -13.07 4.61
CA VAL A 83 3.46 -14.13 5.52
C VAL A 83 2.49 -15.32 5.63
N GLU A 84 1.18 -15.08 5.63
CA GLU A 84 0.18 -16.16 5.54
C GLU A 84 0.27 -16.90 4.20
#